data_AF-A0A928M1Y6-F1
#
_entry.id   AF-A0A928M1Y6-F1
#
_cell.length_a   1.000
_cell.length_b   1.000
_cell.length_c   1.000
_cell.angle_alpha   90.00
_cell.angle_beta   90.00
_cell.angle_gamma   90.00
#
_symmetry.space_group_name_H-M   'P 1'
#
loop_
_entity.id
_entity.type
_entity.pdbx_description
1 polymer ?
#
loop_
_entity_poly.entity_id
_entity_poly.type
_entity_poly.pdbx_seq_one_letter_code
_entity_poly.pdbx_strand_id
1 'polypeptide(L)'
;MKKCMAMFLAACLIFSLAACAKEGRAEPTDSVSTTRPTSVEAEKPGEDIELKQLEGIYRPENNDDTYEKRLQIYNLNDTLLLEQSYWMDGELIETLAEEFWLHEDGISGSSVTGLAQTFGQNDSYQAAAFERTILLTDEGLVLRSEEGEENFVRDESIAGAHNDYTTYLVGEIDSQLCGAWESYGMGYAAAVVFEPSGYCRIVVKQRNTPCFLFEGAWCVEDDILRCNGEQIVGGRLHMEYGFSYEWNENGELLLYAQTEGTVALMGGAFCFRPSGGDWMIGMPQTQTVGYFTQMYDVCGEYTDDLGNLYGYDYRVPQLLSEKPGAQELNAELQDIFGSIAQEELASIGEGASIHCESIRWFATHYDGLLFLVLSARSVYGYESYAAFCYEPATDTRLNNSELIARMGLSESEYLEAFRAAAEASFRNSFGGMSQEDWEMYGCEELLQWTVSDEAVHMDRPVYVDDFGNLVVAAQIGSIAGASYYERLIYLLGESVG
;
A
#
# COMPACT_ATOMS: atom_id res chain seq x y z
N MET A 1 35.10 -3.58 -15.02
CA MET A 1 34.35 -4.81 -15.38
C MET A 1 34.59 -5.99 -14.43
N LYS A 2 35.80 -6.56 -14.26
CA LYS A 2 36.00 -7.71 -13.33
C LYS A 2 35.90 -7.39 -11.82
N LYS A 3 35.98 -6.12 -11.41
CA LYS A 3 35.74 -5.69 -10.01
C LYS A 3 34.25 -5.35 -9.73
N CYS A 4 33.44 -5.06 -10.75
CA CYS A 4 32.02 -4.72 -10.61
C CYS A 4 31.14 -5.97 -10.39
N MET A 5 31.51 -7.11 -10.97
CA MET A 5 30.83 -8.39 -10.73
C MET A 5 31.13 -8.99 -9.34
N ALA A 6 32.24 -8.59 -8.71
CA ALA A 6 32.68 -9.14 -7.43
C ALA A 6 31.98 -8.51 -6.21
N MET A 7 31.49 -7.26 -6.32
CA MET A 7 30.71 -6.62 -5.24
C MET A 7 29.24 -7.03 -5.25
N PHE A 8 28.64 -7.29 -6.42
CA PHE A 8 27.29 -7.88 -6.49
C PHE A 8 27.25 -9.32 -5.99
N LEU A 9 28.30 -10.12 -6.24
CA LEU A 9 28.46 -11.43 -5.62
C LEU A 9 28.64 -11.34 -4.09
N ALA A 10 29.21 -10.25 -3.56
CA ALA A 10 29.37 -10.06 -2.12
C ALA A 10 28.05 -9.68 -1.44
N ALA A 11 27.22 -8.82 -2.04
CA ALA A 11 25.88 -8.54 -1.54
C ALA A 11 24.99 -9.79 -1.56
N CYS A 12 25.05 -10.62 -2.61
CA CYS A 12 24.33 -11.89 -2.67
C CYS A 12 24.90 -12.98 -1.73
N LEU A 13 26.21 -12.96 -1.41
CA LEU A 13 26.83 -13.95 -0.51
C LEU A 13 26.65 -13.64 0.98
N ILE A 14 26.38 -12.38 1.36
CA ILE A 14 26.13 -11.99 2.75
C ILE A 14 24.79 -12.57 3.25
N PHE A 15 23.79 -12.73 2.37
CA PHE A 15 22.48 -13.28 2.74
C PHE A 15 22.46 -14.80 3.04
N SER A 16 23.52 -15.56 2.75
CA SER A 16 23.56 -17.02 2.99
C SER A 16 24.29 -17.45 4.28
N LEU A 17 24.82 -16.53 5.09
CA LEU A 17 25.73 -16.87 6.20
C LEU A 17 25.21 -16.58 7.62
N ALA A 18 24.00 -16.06 7.80
CA ALA A 18 23.47 -15.69 9.12
C ALA A 18 22.96 -16.88 9.98
N ALA A 19 23.05 -18.13 9.49
CA ALA A 19 22.58 -19.31 10.21
C ALA A 19 23.73 -20.13 10.84
N CYS A 20 24.43 -19.59 11.85
CA CYS A 20 25.17 -20.40 12.85
C CYS A 20 25.87 -19.53 13.92
N ALA A 21 25.36 -19.50 15.17
CA ALA A 21 26.11 -19.81 16.42
C ALA A 21 25.45 -19.27 17.73
N LYS A 22 24.71 -20.17 18.39
CA LYS A 22 24.67 -20.56 19.83
C LYS A 22 25.07 -19.65 21.03
N GLU A 23 24.10 -19.58 21.95
CA GLU A 23 24.06 -19.97 23.41
C GLU A 23 24.97 -19.30 24.47
N GLY A 24 24.34 -18.68 25.49
CA GLY A 24 25.03 -18.31 26.75
C GLY A 24 24.28 -17.59 27.90
N ARG A 25 23.26 -18.23 28.51
CA ARG A 25 22.93 -18.33 29.98
C ARG A 25 23.06 -17.13 30.98
N ALA A 26 21.90 -16.74 31.56
CA ALA A 26 21.51 -16.42 32.98
C ALA A 26 22.24 -15.28 33.77
N GLU A 27 21.67 -14.48 34.69
CA GLU A 27 20.45 -14.45 35.56
C GLU A 27 20.38 -13.04 36.28
N PRO A 28 19.46 -12.70 37.23
CA PRO A 28 18.70 -11.43 37.25
C PRO A 28 18.92 -10.54 38.50
N THR A 29 18.33 -9.34 38.54
CA THR A 29 17.96 -8.66 39.81
C THR A 29 16.87 -7.58 39.65
N ASP A 30 15.73 -7.85 40.31
CA ASP A 30 14.94 -7.01 41.24
C ASP A 30 14.50 -5.56 40.91
N SER A 31 13.20 -5.47 40.64
CA SER A 31 12.16 -4.66 41.30
C SER A 31 12.51 -3.30 41.93
N VAL A 32 11.81 -2.23 41.51
CA VAL A 32 11.17 -1.26 42.43
C VAL A 32 9.86 -0.73 41.82
N SER A 33 8.86 -0.64 42.69
CA SER A 33 7.45 -0.28 42.52
C SER A 33 7.17 1.22 42.74
N THR A 34 5.93 1.61 42.43
CA THR A 34 5.16 2.80 42.89
C THR A 34 5.29 4.06 42.02
N THR A 35 4.26 4.82 41.66
CA THR A 35 2.84 4.89 42.06
C THR A 35 2.08 5.76 41.04
N ARG A 36 0.81 5.39 40.76
CA ARG A 36 -0.15 6.09 39.89
C ARG A 36 -0.97 7.14 40.69
N PRO A 37 -1.41 8.26 40.10
CA PRO A 37 -2.56 9.00 40.62
C PRO A 37 -3.80 8.86 39.72
N THR A 38 -4.87 8.38 40.36
CA THR A 38 -6.28 8.79 40.28
C THR A 38 -7.01 8.95 38.93
N SER A 39 -7.96 8.02 38.81
CA SER A 39 -9.15 7.87 37.95
C SER A 39 -9.96 9.13 37.63
N VAL A 40 -10.23 9.32 36.33
CA VAL A 40 -11.48 9.89 35.80
C VAL A 40 -12.47 8.73 35.64
N GLU A 41 -13.74 8.97 35.96
CA GLU A 41 -14.83 7.98 35.92
C GLU A 41 -14.97 7.38 34.51
N ALA A 42 -14.77 6.06 34.40
CA ALA A 42 -15.00 5.32 33.17
C ALA A 42 -16.51 5.12 32.98
N GLU A 43 -17.06 5.72 31.93
CA GLU A 43 -18.30 5.25 31.34
C GLU A 43 -18.14 3.76 30.97
N LYS A 44 -19.25 3.02 31.03
CA LYS A 44 -19.24 1.60 30.65
C LYS A 44 -18.71 1.49 29.21
N PRO A 45 -17.81 0.55 28.91
CA PRO A 45 -17.37 0.36 27.53
C PRO A 45 -18.59 0.00 26.69
N GLY A 46 -19.00 0.94 25.84
CA GLY A 46 -19.85 0.64 24.70
C GLY A 46 -19.10 -0.25 23.72
N GLU A 47 -19.81 -0.90 22.81
CA GLU A 47 -19.15 -1.48 21.64
C GLU A 47 -18.46 -0.35 20.87
N ASP A 48 -17.22 -0.60 20.45
CA ASP A 48 -16.47 0.33 19.63
C ASP A 48 -17.17 0.49 18.27
N ILE A 49 -17.16 1.70 17.74
CA ILE A 49 -17.73 2.02 16.43
C ILE A 49 -16.98 1.28 15.31
N GLU A 50 -17.73 0.63 14.41
CA GLU A 50 -17.20 0.13 13.14
C GLU A 50 -17.10 1.29 12.15
N LEU A 51 -15.97 1.44 11.45
CA LEU A 51 -15.76 2.55 10.51
C LEU A 51 -16.83 2.67 9.43
N LYS A 52 -17.44 1.56 9.03
CA LYS A 52 -18.58 1.51 8.09
C LYS A 52 -19.81 2.30 8.59
N GLN A 53 -19.94 2.49 9.91
CA GLN A 53 -21.02 3.27 10.51
C GLN A 53 -20.86 4.78 10.29
N LEU A 54 -19.64 5.24 9.98
CA LEU A 54 -19.34 6.63 9.63
C LEU A 54 -19.58 6.94 8.16
N GLU A 55 -19.75 5.94 7.29
CA GLU A 55 -20.03 6.18 5.89
C GLU A 55 -21.40 6.83 5.71
N GLY A 56 -21.47 7.85 4.86
CA GLY A 56 -22.73 8.52 4.53
C GLY A 56 -22.55 9.96 4.11
N ILE A 57 -23.68 10.61 3.84
CA ILE A 57 -23.75 12.03 3.52
C ILE A 57 -24.31 12.79 4.73
N TYR A 58 -23.69 13.91 5.06
CA TYR A 58 -23.96 14.71 6.24
C TYR A 58 -24.06 16.20 5.89
N ARG A 59 -24.87 16.93 6.64
CA ARG A 59 -25.05 18.39 6.56
C ARG A 59 -24.67 19.03 7.89
N PRO A 60 -24.05 20.22 7.92
CA PRO A 60 -23.79 20.91 9.17
C PRO A 60 -25.10 21.28 9.88
N GLU A 61 -25.13 21.21 11.20
CA GLU A 61 -26.28 21.68 12.00
C GLU A 61 -26.53 23.18 11.82
N ASN A 62 -25.44 23.95 11.70
CA ASN A 62 -25.46 25.38 11.46
C ASN A 62 -24.88 25.63 10.07
N ASN A 63 -25.75 25.83 9.09
CA ASN A 63 -25.34 26.17 7.73
C ASN A 63 -25.02 27.67 7.66
N ASP A 64 -24.00 28.04 6.87
CA ASP A 64 -23.79 29.42 6.48
C ASP A 64 -24.94 29.83 5.53
N ASP A 65 -25.49 31.04 5.69
CA ASP A 65 -26.55 31.54 4.80
C ASP A 65 -26.04 31.77 3.36
N THR A 66 -24.72 31.70 3.14
CA THR A 66 -24.09 31.98 1.84
C THR A 66 -23.87 30.76 0.95
N TYR A 67 -23.71 29.56 1.52
CA TYR A 67 -23.53 28.30 0.77
C TYR A 67 -24.00 27.10 1.60
N GLU A 68 -24.48 26.05 0.96
CA GLU A 68 -24.76 24.77 1.59
C GLU A 68 -23.48 23.92 1.62
N LYS A 69 -22.92 23.70 2.81
CA LYS A 69 -21.82 22.75 3.01
C LYS A 69 -22.39 21.34 3.17
N ARG A 70 -21.73 20.35 2.58
CA ARG A 70 -22.04 18.92 2.73
C ARG A 70 -20.75 18.18 3.03
N LEU A 71 -20.83 17.16 3.86
CA LEU A 71 -19.73 16.27 4.19
C LEU A 71 -20.09 14.85 3.78
N GLN A 72 -19.27 14.24 2.95
CA GLN A 72 -19.42 12.85 2.55
C GLN A 72 -18.21 12.07 3.08
N ILE A 73 -18.48 10.98 3.81
CA ILE A 73 -17.44 10.12 4.37
C ILE A 73 -17.45 8.80 3.62
N TYR A 74 -16.27 8.42 3.14
CA TYR A 74 -16.03 7.13 2.52
C TYR A 74 -15.10 6.31 3.42
N ASN A 75 -15.48 5.06 3.71
CA ASN A 75 -14.61 4.15 4.44
C ASN A 75 -13.77 3.36 3.43
N LEU A 76 -12.46 3.53 3.52
CA LEU A 76 -11.48 2.82 2.71
C LEU A 76 -10.75 1.78 3.58
N ASN A 77 -11.51 1.13 4.45
CA ASN A 77 -11.12 0.28 5.58
C ASN A 77 -10.22 0.93 6.61
N ASP A 78 -9.00 1.29 6.21
CA ASP A 78 -7.94 1.72 7.11
C ASP A 78 -7.68 3.24 7.04
N THR A 79 -8.44 3.90 6.18
CA THR A 79 -8.38 5.33 5.93
C THR A 79 -9.80 5.80 5.66
N LEU A 80 -10.16 6.95 6.22
CA LEU A 80 -11.40 7.62 5.86
C LEU A 80 -11.08 8.73 4.86
N LEU A 81 -11.88 8.85 3.82
CA LEU A 81 -11.85 10.03 2.95
C LEU A 81 -13.03 10.92 3.35
N LEU A 82 -12.73 12.14 3.78
CA LEU A 82 -13.73 13.14 4.14
C LEU A 82 -13.79 14.17 3.00
N GLU A 83 -14.86 14.13 2.23
CA GLU A 83 -15.14 15.11 1.18
C GLU A 83 -16.08 16.19 1.72
N GLN A 84 -15.62 17.44 1.71
CA GLN A 84 -16.45 18.61 2.00
C GLN A 84 -16.78 19.32 0.70
N SER A 85 -18.06 19.34 0.33
CA SER A 85 -18.54 20.06 -0.84
C SER A 85 -19.34 21.30 -0.45
N TYR A 86 -19.19 22.36 -1.24
CA TYR A 86 -19.79 23.66 -1.02
C TYR A 86 -20.70 23.99 -2.21
N TRP A 87 -21.96 24.33 -1.94
CA TRP A 87 -22.99 24.54 -2.95
C TRP A 87 -23.60 25.93 -2.84
N MET A 88 -23.77 26.62 -3.96
CA MET A 88 -24.43 27.91 -4.02
C MET A 88 -25.55 27.87 -5.07
N ASP A 89 -26.78 28.19 -4.68
CA ASP A 89 -27.97 28.15 -5.55
C ASP A 89 -28.17 26.81 -6.31
N GLY A 90 -27.75 25.70 -5.70
CA GLY A 90 -27.85 24.36 -6.27
C GLY A 90 -26.70 23.96 -7.19
N GLU A 91 -25.68 24.81 -7.36
CA GLU A 91 -24.45 24.50 -8.10
C GLU A 91 -23.28 24.22 -7.15
N LEU A 92 -22.53 23.15 -7.41
CA LEU A 92 -21.28 22.85 -6.70
C LEU A 92 -20.22 23.91 -7.07
N ILE A 93 -19.74 24.64 -6.06
CA ILE A 93 -18.73 25.71 -6.22
C ILE A 93 -17.32 25.26 -5.83
N GLU A 94 -17.19 24.39 -4.82
CA GLU A 94 -15.89 23.92 -4.33
C GLU A 94 -16.02 22.55 -3.68
N THR A 95 -14.97 21.75 -3.80
CA THR A 95 -14.81 20.48 -3.08
C THR A 95 -13.43 20.46 -2.43
N LEU A 96 -13.37 20.11 -1.15
CA LEU A 96 -12.16 19.85 -0.38
C LEU A 96 -12.16 18.40 0.04
N ALA A 97 -11.04 17.71 -0.13
CA ALA A 97 -10.89 16.34 0.32
C ALA A 97 -9.83 16.27 1.42
N GLU A 98 -10.10 15.45 2.42
CA GLU A 98 -9.17 15.15 3.49
C GLU A 98 -8.97 13.63 3.59
N GLU A 99 -7.71 13.23 3.58
CA GLU A 99 -7.34 11.86 3.92
C GLU A 99 -7.17 11.78 5.44
N PHE A 100 -7.89 10.87 6.09
CA PHE A 100 -7.91 10.69 7.53
C PHE A 100 -7.38 9.30 7.88
N TRP A 101 -6.23 9.26 8.55
CA TRP A 101 -5.57 8.03 9.01
C TRP A 101 -5.79 7.85 10.49
N LEU A 102 -6.36 6.73 10.89
CA LEU A 102 -6.60 6.41 12.29
C LEU A 102 -5.29 6.29 13.09
N HIS A 103 -5.33 6.67 14.36
CA HIS A 103 -4.32 6.25 15.33
C HIS A 103 -4.51 4.78 15.72
N GLU A 104 -3.46 4.14 16.24
CA GLU A 104 -3.45 2.74 16.68
C GLU A 104 -4.54 2.44 17.73
N ASP A 105 -4.77 3.36 18.67
CA ASP A 105 -5.86 3.34 19.64
C ASP A 105 -6.97 4.36 19.31
N GLY A 106 -7.09 4.73 18.03
CA GLY A 106 -7.90 5.84 17.58
C GLY A 106 -9.40 5.63 17.80
N ILE A 107 -9.85 4.38 17.91
CA ILE A 107 -11.25 4.03 18.12
C ILE A 107 -11.50 3.82 19.62
N SER A 108 -12.38 4.62 20.20
CA SER A 108 -12.82 4.47 21.58
C SER A 108 -14.29 4.82 21.70
N GLY A 109 -15.14 3.81 21.91
CA GLY A 109 -16.58 4.00 21.94
C GLY A 109 -17.08 4.55 20.60
N SER A 110 -17.70 5.73 20.60
CA SER A 110 -18.20 6.37 19.38
C SER A 110 -17.22 7.37 18.74
N SER A 111 -15.96 7.41 19.20
CA SER A 111 -14.95 8.35 18.72
C SER A 111 -13.87 7.64 17.90
N VAL A 112 -13.43 8.30 16.83
CA VAL A 112 -12.33 7.89 15.95
C VAL A 112 -11.34 9.06 15.85
N THR A 113 -10.11 8.89 16.32
CA THR A 113 -9.05 9.91 16.28
C THR A 113 -7.95 9.49 15.33
N GLY A 114 -7.41 10.47 14.61
CA GLY A 114 -6.41 10.23 13.60
C GLY A 114 -5.71 11.51 13.15
N LEU A 115 -4.86 11.34 12.15
CA LEU A 115 -4.26 12.44 11.40
C LEU A 115 -5.09 12.70 10.15
N ALA A 116 -5.54 13.94 9.97
CA ALA A 116 -6.16 14.41 8.74
C ALA A 116 -5.15 15.22 7.93
N GLN A 117 -5.21 15.12 6.61
CA GLN A 117 -4.46 16.00 5.72
C GLN A 117 -5.36 16.45 4.57
N THR A 118 -5.46 17.77 4.42
CA THR A 118 -6.32 18.41 3.42
C THR A 118 -5.59 18.63 2.10
N PHE A 119 -6.30 18.43 1.00
CA PHE A 119 -5.81 18.75 -0.35
C PHE A 119 -6.86 19.60 -1.08
N GLY A 120 -6.45 20.77 -1.58
CA GLY A 120 -7.34 21.79 -2.16
C GLY A 120 -6.85 22.34 -3.50
N GLN A 121 -7.74 23.02 -4.22
CA GLN A 121 -7.60 23.41 -5.63
C GLN A 121 -6.46 24.42 -5.93
N ASN A 122 -5.98 25.17 -4.94
CA ASN A 122 -5.07 26.30 -5.16
C ASN A 122 -3.80 26.32 -4.30
N ASP A 123 -3.68 25.40 -3.34
CA ASP A 123 -2.49 25.28 -2.52
C ASP A 123 -1.85 23.91 -2.78
N SER A 124 -0.54 23.93 -3.03
CA SER A 124 0.30 22.74 -2.97
C SER A 124 -0.10 21.89 -1.77
N TYR A 125 -0.23 20.57 -1.96
CA TYR A 125 -0.30 19.54 -0.92
C TYR A 125 0.17 20.11 0.42
N GLN A 126 -0.76 20.37 1.35
CA GLN A 126 -0.35 20.94 2.64
C GLN A 126 0.50 19.89 3.32
N ALA A 127 1.82 20.13 3.40
CA ALA A 127 2.79 19.11 3.80
C ALA A 127 2.60 18.60 5.23
N ALA A 128 1.78 19.26 6.05
CA ALA A 128 1.53 18.90 7.43
C ALA A 128 0.14 18.27 7.60
N ALA A 129 0.11 17.04 8.09
CA ALA A 129 -1.10 16.46 8.66
C ALA A 129 -1.37 17.06 10.05
N PHE A 130 -2.64 17.07 10.47
CA PHE A 130 -3.09 17.60 11.75
C PHE A 130 -4.00 16.61 12.47
N GLU A 131 -4.02 16.64 13.81
CA GLU A 131 -4.90 15.77 14.58
C GLU A 131 -6.38 16.14 14.37
N ARG A 132 -7.21 15.13 14.18
CA ARG A 132 -8.64 15.27 14.02
C ARG A 132 -9.37 14.12 14.72
N THR A 133 -10.51 14.42 15.33
CA THR A 133 -11.40 13.42 15.92
C THR A 133 -12.77 13.47 15.26
N ILE A 134 -13.30 12.32 14.90
CA ILE A 134 -14.65 12.11 14.41
C ILE A 134 -15.43 11.44 15.53
N LEU A 135 -16.49 12.07 16.02
CA LEU A 135 -17.37 11.51 17.04
C LEU A 135 -18.74 11.21 16.43
N LEU A 136 -19.12 9.95 16.36
CA LEU A 136 -20.50 9.57 16.04
C LEU A 136 -21.38 9.80 17.27
N THR A 137 -22.54 10.39 17.05
CA THR A 137 -23.56 10.70 18.07
C THR A 137 -24.92 10.22 17.58
N ASP A 138 -25.90 10.16 18.48
CA ASP A 138 -27.29 9.83 18.11
C ASP A 138 -27.91 10.83 17.12
N GLU A 139 -27.39 12.07 17.09
CA GLU A 139 -27.88 13.17 16.24
C GLU A 139 -27.08 13.32 14.93
N GLY A 140 -25.96 12.60 14.80
CA GLY A 140 -25.09 12.62 13.63
C GLY A 140 -23.61 12.50 14.00
N LEU A 141 -22.81 13.49 13.64
CA LEU A 141 -21.35 13.42 13.58
C LEU A 141 -20.76 14.74 14.09
N VAL A 142 -19.73 14.68 14.94
CA VAL A 142 -18.94 15.86 15.33
C VAL A 142 -17.51 15.70 14.81
N LEU A 143 -17.05 16.64 13.99
CA LEU A 143 -15.64 16.76 13.63
C LEU A 143 -14.96 17.74 14.58
N ARG A 144 -13.92 17.28 15.28
CA ARG A 144 -13.09 18.10 16.17
C ARG A 144 -11.69 18.26 15.61
N SER A 145 -11.18 19.48 15.60
CA SER A 145 -9.79 19.83 15.27
C SER A 145 -9.27 20.88 16.27
N GLU A 146 -8.01 21.28 16.13
CA GLU A 146 -7.45 22.40 16.91
C GLU A 146 -8.22 23.73 16.67
N GLU A 147 -8.89 23.86 15.52
CA GLU A 147 -9.63 25.07 15.12
C GLU A 147 -11.04 25.14 15.71
N GLY A 148 -11.60 24.01 16.15
CA GLY A 148 -12.93 23.96 16.77
C GLY A 148 -13.68 22.65 16.56
N GLU A 149 -14.98 22.68 16.84
CA GLU A 149 -15.90 21.56 16.62
C GLU A 149 -16.95 21.95 15.58
N GLU A 150 -17.22 21.04 14.64
CA GLU A 150 -18.29 21.14 13.66
C GLU A 150 -19.25 19.97 13.81
N ASN A 151 -20.54 20.26 14.04
CA ASN A 151 -21.58 19.25 14.12
C ASN A 151 -22.26 19.07 12.77
N PHE A 152 -22.50 17.82 12.42
CA PHE A 152 -23.20 17.41 11.22
C PHE A 152 -24.32 16.43 11.54
N VAL A 153 -25.41 16.50 10.79
CA VAL A 153 -26.54 15.58 10.83
C VAL A 153 -26.50 14.73 9.58
N ARG A 154 -26.69 13.42 9.73
CA ARG A 154 -26.75 12.49 8.60
C ARG A 154 -28.00 12.76 7.76
N ASP A 155 -27.84 12.90 6.45
CA ASP A 155 -28.94 13.13 5.51
C ASP A 155 -28.67 12.42 4.18
N GLU A 156 -29.21 11.22 4.03
CA GLU A 156 -29.11 10.42 2.80
C GLU A 156 -30.11 10.86 1.72
N SER A 157 -30.97 11.85 2.00
CA SER A 157 -31.95 12.34 1.02
C SER A 157 -31.34 13.33 0.02
N ILE A 158 -30.11 13.78 0.28
CA ILE A 158 -29.40 14.70 -0.60
C ILE A 158 -28.51 14.03 -1.63
N ALA A 159 -28.43 14.73 -2.75
CA ALA A 159 -27.41 14.62 -3.76
C ALA A 159 -25.99 14.59 -3.15
N GLY A 160 -25.24 13.49 -3.25
CA GLY A 160 -23.77 13.56 -3.19
C GLY A 160 -23.26 14.47 -4.31
N ALA A 161 -22.03 14.97 -4.20
CA ALA A 161 -21.61 16.05 -5.07
C ALA A 161 -21.51 15.67 -6.56
N HIS A 162 -21.48 14.38 -6.85
CA HIS A 162 -21.15 13.82 -8.15
C HIS A 162 -22.23 12.86 -8.71
N ASN A 163 -23.49 12.99 -8.29
CA ASN A 163 -24.57 12.06 -8.70
C ASN A 163 -25.23 12.37 -10.06
N ASP A 164 -24.88 13.47 -10.75
CA ASP A 164 -25.58 13.91 -11.98
C ASP A 164 -24.98 13.38 -13.31
N TYR A 165 -23.88 12.61 -13.28
CA TYR A 165 -23.12 12.25 -14.50
C TYR A 165 -23.67 11.06 -15.29
N THR A 166 -24.75 10.41 -14.85
CA THR A 166 -25.40 9.27 -15.57
C THR A 166 -25.89 9.62 -16.98
N THR A 167 -25.88 10.90 -17.36
CA THR A 167 -26.43 11.40 -18.63
C THR A 167 -25.43 11.47 -19.80
N TYR A 168 -24.14 11.17 -19.58
CA TYR A 168 -23.09 11.47 -20.58
C TYR A 168 -22.57 10.31 -21.44
N LEU A 169 -23.01 9.06 -21.21
CA LEU A 169 -22.59 7.91 -22.02
C LEU A 169 -23.77 7.21 -22.71
N VAL A 170 -23.58 6.85 -23.98
CA VAL A 170 -24.54 6.09 -24.81
C VAL A 170 -23.88 4.73 -25.09
N GLY A 171 -24.23 3.70 -24.33
CA GLY A 171 -23.72 2.34 -24.51
C GLY A 171 -24.55 1.31 -23.75
N GLU A 172 -24.17 0.04 -23.86
CA GLU A 172 -24.85 -1.04 -23.14
C GLU A 172 -24.25 -1.24 -21.74
N ILE A 173 -25.06 -1.70 -20.79
CA ILE A 173 -24.60 -2.08 -19.45
C ILE A 173 -24.36 -3.58 -19.45
N ASP A 174 -23.12 -4.00 -19.25
CA ASP A 174 -22.78 -5.41 -19.09
C ASP A 174 -22.97 -5.84 -17.63
N SER A 175 -24.06 -6.58 -17.37
CA SER A 175 -24.39 -7.07 -16.03
C SER A 175 -23.30 -7.91 -15.36
N GLN A 176 -22.34 -8.46 -16.12
CA GLN A 176 -21.22 -9.22 -15.56
C GLN A 176 -20.18 -8.33 -14.90
N LEU A 177 -20.03 -7.08 -15.38
CA LEU A 177 -19.17 -6.09 -14.77
C LEU A 177 -19.80 -5.45 -13.54
N CYS A 178 -21.13 -5.54 -13.38
CA CYS A 178 -21.81 -4.96 -12.23
C CYS A 178 -21.35 -5.61 -10.93
N GLY A 179 -20.93 -4.79 -9.97
CA GLY A 179 -20.39 -5.26 -8.69
C GLY A 179 -19.31 -4.33 -8.15
N ALA A 180 -18.79 -4.70 -6.99
CA ALA A 180 -17.60 -4.09 -6.40
C ALA A 180 -16.38 -4.98 -6.69
N TRP A 181 -15.27 -4.35 -7.03
CA TRP A 181 -14.07 -4.97 -7.56
C TRP A 181 -12.84 -4.37 -6.87
N GLU A 182 -11.89 -5.17 -6.43
CA GLU A 182 -10.69 -4.70 -5.72
C GLU A 182 -9.40 -5.25 -6.34
N SER A 183 -8.35 -4.45 -6.33
CA SER A 183 -7.03 -4.80 -6.87
C SER A 183 -5.93 -4.31 -5.93
N TYR A 184 -4.91 -5.14 -5.74
CA TYR A 184 -3.77 -4.86 -4.89
C TYR A 184 -2.49 -5.15 -5.67
N GLY A 185 -1.53 -4.23 -5.63
CA GLY A 185 -0.26 -4.38 -6.33
C GLY A 185 0.87 -3.59 -5.67
N MET A 186 2.04 -3.57 -6.32
CA MET A 186 3.27 -2.97 -5.77
C MET A 186 3.11 -1.48 -5.46
N GLY A 187 2.69 -1.19 -4.23
CA GLY A 187 2.47 0.16 -3.73
C GLY A 187 1.16 0.81 -4.18
N TYR A 188 0.14 0.05 -4.56
CA TYR A 188 -1.20 0.60 -4.77
C TYR A 188 -2.32 -0.34 -4.30
N ALA A 189 -3.44 0.26 -3.94
CA ALA A 189 -4.74 -0.39 -3.81
C ALA A 189 -5.73 0.32 -4.74
N ALA A 190 -6.54 -0.44 -5.46
CA ALA A 190 -7.55 0.10 -6.35
C ALA A 190 -8.87 -0.62 -6.15
N ALA A 191 -9.95 0.11 -6.39
CA ALA A 191 -11.28 -0.26 -6.00
C ALA A 191 -12.26 0.31 -7.03
N VAL A 192 -13.13 -0.52 -7.61
CA VAL A 192 -14.07 -0.09 -8.63
C VAL A 192 -15.46 -0.64 -8.36
N VAL A 193 -16.47 0.22 -8.43
CA VAL A 193 -17.88 -0.14 -8.42
C VAL A 193 -18.47 0.17 -9.77
N PHE A 194 -19.15 -0.82 -10.34
CA PHE A 194 -20.01 -0.65 -11.50
C PHE A 194 -21.45 -0.98 -11.11
N GLU A 195 -22.32 0.01 -11.17
CA GLU A 195 -23.74 -0.20 -10.87
C GLU A 195 -24.55 -0.51 -12.12
N PRO A 196 -25.62 -1.32 -12.02
CA PRO A 196 -26.56 -1.54 -13.12
C PRO A 196 -27.25 -0.27 -13.63
N SER A 197 -27.20 0.82 -12.84
CA SER A 197 -27.68 2.15 -13.20
C SER A 197 -26.82 2.83 -14.27
N GLY A 198 -25.64 2.30 -14.56
CA GLY A 198 -24.61 2.96 -15.36
C GLY A 198 -23.78 3.96 -14.58
N TYR A 199 -23.89 4.01 -13.24
CA TYR A 199 -22.99 4.78 -12.38
C TYR A 199 -21.76 3.95 -12.00
N CYS A 200 -20.59 4.59 -11.96
CA CYS A 200 -19.37 3.97 -11.48
C CYS A 200 -18.62 4.84 -10.48
N ARG A 201 -17.86 4.15 -9.63
CA ARG A 201 -16.90 4.75 -8.71
C ARG A 201 -15.57 4.03 -8.86
N ILE A 202 -14.47 4.78 -8.98
CA ILE A 202 -13.11 4.25 -9.06
C ILE A 202 -12.29 4.96 -7.98
N VAL A 203 -11.68 4.17 -7.10
CA VAL A 203 -10.74 4.64 -6.07
C VAL A 203 -9.39 4.02 -6.35
N VAL A 204 -8.33 4.82 -6.30
CA VAL A 204 -6.95 4.35 -6.44
C VAL A 204 -6.10 5.05 -5.39
N LYS A 205 -5.52 4.29 -4.49
CA LYS A 205 -4.52 4.75 -3.54
C LYS A 205 -3.17 4.22 -3.96
N GLN A 206 -2.26 5.11 -4.36
CA GLN A 206 -0.85 4.78 -4.51
C GLN A 206 -0.08 5.24 -3.27
N ARG A 207 0.99 4.52 -2.93
CA ARG A 207 1.84 4.81 -1.77
C ARG A 207 2.41 6.23 -1.87
N ASN A 208 2.30 7.00 -0.79
CA ASN A 208 2.78 8.38 -0.67
C ASN A 208 2.16 9.37 -1.68
N THR A 209 1.04 9.01 -2.31
CA THR A 209 0.26 9.95 -3.13
C THR A 209 -1.12 10.14 -2.49
N PRO A 210 -1.79 11.27 -2.74
CA PRO A 210 -3.20 11.40 -2.39
C PRO A 210 -4.03 10.27 -2.99
N CYS A 211 -5.11 9.92 -2.31
CA CYS A 211 -6.12 9.03 -2.89
C CYS A 211 -6.70 9.68 -4.15
N PHE A 212 -6.77 8.92 -5.23
CA PHE A 212 -7.53 9.26 -6.40
C PHE A 212 -8.93 8.69 -6.23
N LEU A 213 -9.94 9.54 -6.37
CA LEU A 213 -11.35 9.14 -6.40
C LEU A 213 -11.97 9.73 -7.66
N PHE A 214 -12.66 8.88 -8.39
CA PHE A 214 -13.38 9.20 -9.61
C PHE A 214 -14.80 8.67 -9.50
N GLU A 215 -15.78 9.51 -9.78
CA GLU A 215 -17.19 9.13 -9.84
C GLU A 215 -17.78 9.60 -11.17
N GLY A 216 -18.61 8.76 -11.78
CA GLY A 216 -19.07 9.02 -13.12
C GLY A 216 -20.08 8.02 -13.65
N ALA A 217 -20.30 8.07 -14.95
CA ALA A 217 -21.02 7.06 -15.69
C ALA A 217 -20.06 6.02 -16.27
N TRP A 218 -20.58 4.81 -16.50
CA TRP A 218 -19.91 3.80 -17.30
C TRP A 218 -20.86 3.14 -18.30
N CYS A 219 -20.28 2.65 -19.39
CA CYS A 219 -20.95 1.78 -20.34
C CYS A 219 -19.92 0.89 -21.07
N VAL A 220 -20.41 -0.06 -21.86
CA VAL A 220 -19.61 -0.77 -22.84
C VAL A 220 -20.00 -0.29 -24.24
N GLU A 221 -19.01 0.14 -25.02
CA GLU A 221 -19.14 0.54 -26.42
C GLU A 221 -17.98 -0.07 -27.22
N ASP A 222 -18.29 -0.82 -28.28
CA ASP A 222 -17.30 -1.50 -29.13
C ASP A 222 -16.29 -2.37 -28.34
N ASP A 223 -16.80 -3.17 -27.38
CA ASP A 223 -16.01 -4.02 -26.47
C ASP A 223 -15.02 -3.24 -25.58
N ILE A 224 -15.21 -1.93 -25.43
CA ILE A 224 -14.45 -1.06 -24.54
C ILE A 224 -15.37 -0.60 -23.41
N LEU A 225 -14.94 -0.86 -22.18
CA LEU A 225 -15.52 -0.28 -20.98
C LEU A 225 -15.14 1.20 -20.93
N ARG A 226 -16.11 2.07 -21.15
CA ARG A 226 -15.97 3.53 -21.06
C ARG A 226 -16.40 3.97 -19.67
N CYS A 227 -15.58 4.76 -19.01
CA CYS A 227 -15.92 5.46 -17.77
C CYS A 227 -15.75 6.96 -18.01
N ASN A 228 -16.78 7.75 -17.73
CA ASN A 228 -16.75 9.20 -17.90
C ASN A 228 -17.23 9.86 -16.60
N GLY A 229 -16.41 10.71 -16.01
CA GLY A 229 -16.68 11.30 -14.71
C GLY A 229 -15.71 12.42 -14.35
N GLU A 230 -15.73 12.82 -13.09
CA GLU A 230 -14.81 13.83 -12.57
C GLU A 230 -13.84 13.22 -11.56
N GLN A 231 -12.59 13.70 -11.60
CA GLN A 231 -11.67 13.50 -10.49
C GLN A 231 -12.15 14.33 -9.30
N ILE A 232 -12.27 13.70 -8.13
CA ILE A 232 -12.78 14.32 -6.91
C ILE A 232 -11.65 15.03 -6.14
N VAL A 233 -10.41 14.57 -6.29
CA VAL A 233 -9.24 15.09 -5.56
C VAL A 233 -8.26 15.78 -6.52
N GLY A 234 -8.04 17.09 -6.39
CA GLY A 234 -7.09 17.85 -7.22
C GLY A 234 -7.70 18.73 -8.33
N GLY A 235 -9.02 18.91 -8.34
CA GLY A 235 -9.78 19.78 -9.25
C GLY A 235 -10.78 19.02 -10.13
N ARG A 236 -11.81 19.72 -10.63
CA ARG A 236 -12.80 19.18 -11.59
C ARG A 236 -12.14 18.93 -12.95
N LEU A 237 -11.35 17.88 -13.03
CA LEU A 237 -10.89 17.35 -14.30
C LEU A 237 -11.92 16.35 -14.77
N HIS A 238 -12.66 16.72 -15.82
CA HIS A 238 -13.45 15.75 -16.55
C HIS A 238 -12.51 14.75 -17.19
N MET A 239 -12.71 13.47 -16.87
CA MET A 239 -11.88 12.39 -17.37
C MET A 239 -12.76 11.36 -18.05
N GLU A 240 -12.30 10.93 -19.21
CA GLU A 240 -12.85 9.81 -19.94
C GLU A 240 -11.79 8.71 -19.98
N TYR A 241 -12.08 7.58 -19.35
CA TYR A 241 -11.27 6.39 -19.42
C TYR A 241 -11.91 5.37 -20.36
N GLY A 242 -11.09 4.77 -21.20
CA GLY A 242 -11.42 3.56 -21.93
C GLY A 242 -10.59 2.41 -21.40
N PHE A 243 -11.24 1.29 -21.07
CA PHE A 243 -10.59 0.06 -20.69
C PHE A 243 -10.99 -1.05 -21.66
N SER A 244 -10.03 -1.79 -22.21
CA SER A 244 -10.36 -3.15 -22.63
C SER A 244 -10.40 -4.03 -21.38
N TYR A 245 -11.25 -5.04 -21.38
CA TYR A 245 -11.41 -5.91 -20.24
C TYR A 245 -11.48 -7.38 -20.65
N GLU A 246 -11.00 -8.27 -19.78
CA GLU A 246 -11.15 -9.71 -19.95
C GLU A 246 -11.34 -10.39 -18.59
N TRP A 247 -11.82 -11.64 -18.61
CA TRP A 247 -11.96 -12.48 -17.44
C TRP A 247 -10.86 -13.53 -17.44
N ASN A 248 -10.14 -13.68 -16.33
CA ASN A 248 -9.19 -14.79 -16.20
C ASN A 248 -9.88 -16.09 -15.74
N GLU A 249 -9.11 -17.18 -15.72
CA GLU A 249 -9.62 -18.51 -15.33
C GLU A 249 -10.13 -18.58 -13.88
N ASN A 250 -9.73 -17.62 -13.03
CA ASN A 250 -10.14 -17.50 -11.63
C ASN A 250 -11.40 -16.64 -11.44
N GLY A 251 -11.99 -16.11 -12.52
CA GLY A 251 -13.14 -15.20 -12.44
C GLY A 251 -12.77 -13.78 -12.01
N GLU A 252 -11.50 -13.40 -12.09
CA GLU A 252 -11.03 -12.04 -11.83
C GLU A 252 -11.16 -11.20 -13.11
N LEU A 253 -11.52 -9.93 -12.92
CA LEU A 253 -11.68 -8.93 -13.97
C LEU A 253 -10.34 -8.25 -14.25
N LEU A 254 -9.80 -8.44 -15.44
CA LEU A 254 -8.61 -7.75 -15.91
C LEU A 254 -9.03 -6.48 -16.66
N LEU A 255 -8.58 -5.31 -16.21
CA LEU A 255 -8.79 -4.02 -16.89
C LEU A 255 -7.47 -3.50 -17.47
N TYR A 256 -7.50 -3.13 -18.74
CA TYR A 256 -6.37 -2.59 -19.48
C TYR A 256 -6.70 -1.18 -19.96
N ALA A 257 -5.99 -0.17 -19.43
CA ALA A 257 -6.20 1.21 -19.85
C ALA A 257 -5.81 1.41 -21.34
N GLN A 258 -6.70 2.01 -22.12
CA GLN A 258 -6.54 2.22 -23.57
C GLN A 258 -6.10 3.65 -23.94
N THR A 259 -5.98 4.58 -22.98
CA THR A 259 -5.89 6.03 -23.28
C THR A 259 -4.48 6.62 -23.11
N GLU A 260 -3.97 7.24 -24.19
CA GLU A 260 -2.90 8.24 -24.17
C GLU A 260 -3.49 9.62 -23.83
N GLY A 261 -3.22 10.16 -22.63
CA GLY A 261 -3.54 11.56 -22.31
C GLY A 261 -3.89 11.83 -20.85
N THR A 262 -3.00 12.53 -20.15
CA THR A 262 -3.25 13.28 -18.88
C THR A 262 -3.98 12.51 -17.78
N VAL A 263 -3.34 11.46 -17.27
CA VAL A 263 -3.00 11.17 -15.86
C VAL A 263 -2.54 9.72 -15.85
N ALA A 264 -1.23 9.52 -15.76
CA ALA A 264 -0.58 8.21 -15.83
C ALA A 264 -0.72 7.39 -14.53
N LEU A 265 -1.94 7.24 -14.01
CA LEU A 265 -2.19 6.46 -12.79
C LEU A 265 -2.31 4.95 -13.06
N MET A 266 -2.63 4.56 -14.30
CA MET A 266 -2.90 3.17 -14.68
C MET A 266 -2.02 2.70 -15.83
N GLY A 267 -0.70 2.84 -15.69
CA GLY A 267 0.26 2.27 -16.63
C GLY A 267 0.37 0.75 -16.46
N GLY A 268 -0.62 -0.02 -16.94
CA GLY A 268 -0.60 -1.47 -16.89
C GLY A 268 -1.99 -2.12 -16.80
N ALA A 269 -2.00 -3.46 -16.82
CA ALA A 269 -3.19 -4.27 -16.56
C ALA A 269 -3.45 -4.36 -15.05
N PHE A 270 -4.67 -4.10 -14.62
CA PHE A 270 -5.11 -4.33 -13.24
C PHE A 270 -5.90 -5.62 -13.19
N CYS A 271 -5.52 -6.54 -12.30
CA CYS A 271 -6.34 -7.69 -11.98
C CYS A 271 -7.22 -7.35 -10.78
N PHE A 272 -8.53 -7.36 -10.99
CA PHE A 272 -9.54 -7.06 -9.99
C PHE A 272 -10.29 -8.32 -9.58
N ARG A 273 -10.43 -8.53 -8.28
CA ARG A 273 -11.21 -9.62 -7.69
C ARG A 273 -12.59 -9.08 -7.25
N PRO A 274 -13.65 -9.90 -7.24
CA PRO A 274 -14.92 -9.50 -6.63
C PRO A 274 -14.70 -9.13 -5.15
N SER A 275 -15.11 -7.93 -4.76
CA SER A 275 -15.04 -7.51 -3.36
C SER A 275 -16.19 -8.16 -2.58
N GLY A 276 -15.87 -8.73 -1.41
CA GLY A 276 -16.84 -9.32 -0.48
C GLY A 276 -17.78 -8.30 0.18
N GLY A 277 -17.66 -7.01 -0.14
CA GLY A 277 -18.47 -5.92 0.41
C GLY A 277 -17.78 -5.08 1.50
N ASP A 278 -16.47 -5.29 1.70
CA ASP A 278 -15.59 -4.54 2.59
C ASP A 278 -14.27 -4.23 1.87
N TRP A 279 -13.94 -2.95 1.69
CA TRP A 279 -12.90 -2.46 0.79
C TRP A 279 -11.54 -2.31 1.47
N MET A 280 -10.62 -3.27 1.34
CA MET A 280 -9.32 -3.06 1.99
C MET A 280 -8.48 -2.07 1.16
N ILE A 281 -8.13 -0.90 1.70
CA ILE A 281 -6.98 -0.13 1.21
C ILE A 281 -5.86 -0.39 2.20
N GLY A 282 -4.88 -1.20 1.80
CA GLY A 282 -3.72 -1.52 2.64
C GLY A 282 -2.97 -0.26 3.08
N MET A 283 -2.65 -0.26 4.38
CA MET A 283 -2.33 0.88 5.24
C MET A 283 -1.08 1.72 4.89
N PRO A 284 -1.03 2.98 5.41
CA PRO A 284 0.15 3.83 5.46
C PRO A 284 1.20 3.31 6.46
N GLN A 285 2.36 3.97 6.48
CA GLN A 285 3.49 3.74 7.39
C GLN A 285 3.15 3.86 8.91
N THR A 286 1.88 4.06 9.29
CA THR A 286 1.42 4.46 10.63
C THR A 286 1.04 3.32 11.58
N GLN A 287 1.05 2.05 11.16
CA GLN A 287 1.02 0.91 12.12
C GLN A 287 2.40 0.56 12.71
N THR A 288 3.43 1.39 12.48
CA THR A 288 4.78 1.18 13.04
C THR A 288 5.15 2.10 14.20
N VAL A 289 4.22 2.98 14.63
CA VAL A 289 4.46 3.94 15.70
C VAL A 289 4.39 3.25 17.06
N GLY A 290 5.50 2.64 17.45
CA GLY A 290 5.66 1.94 18.74
C GLY A 290 6.73 0.85 18.66
N TYR A 291 6.90 0.25 17.49
CA TYR A 291 7.92 -0.77 17.24
C TYR A 291 9.19 -0.22 16.61
N PHE A 292 9.15 0.90 15.89
CA PHE A 292 10.29 1.36 15.12
C PHE A 292 10.60 2.85 15.27
N THR A 293 11.89 3.17 15.25
CA THR A 293 12.47 4.46 14.89
C THR A 293 13.22 4.32 13.57
N GLN A 294 13.79 5.41 13.05
CA GLN A 294 14.65 5.38 11.88
C GLN A 294 16.10 5.60 12.29
N MET A 295 16.96 4.64 11.95
CA MET A 295 18.41 4.75 12.07
C MET A 295 18.97 5.72 11.02
N TYR A 296 18.38 5.71 9.83
CA TYR A 296 18.58 6.70 8.79
C TYR A 296 17.21 7.22 8.33
N ASP A 297 17.09 8.53 8.31
CA ASP A 297 15.97 9.29 7.76
C ASP A 297 16.57 10.48 7.01
N VAL A 298 17.07 10.23 5.80
CA VAL A 298 17.71 11.26 4.99
C VAL A 298 17.28 11.10 3.54
N CYS A 299 16.80 12.19 2.95
CA CYS A 299 16.54 12.28 1.52
C CYS A 299 17.00 13.63 0.97
N GLY A 300 17.15 13.69 -0.35
CA GLY A 300 17.50 14.94 -1.03
C GLY A 300 17.89 14.71 -2.47
N GLU A 301 18.53 15.73 -3.04
CA GLU A 301 19.08 15.70 -4.39
C GLU A 301 20.52 16.22 -4.36
N TYR A 302 21.34 15.71 -5.26
CA TYR A 302 22.70 16.24 -5.47
C TYR A 302 23.13 16.06 -6.92
N THR A 303 24.09 16.87 -7.34
CA THR A 303 24.74 16.72 -8.64
C THR A 303 26.17 16.24 -8.41
N ASP A 304 26.55 15.15 -9.07
CA ASP A 304 27.92 14.63 -8.99
C ASP A 304 28.92 15.49 -9.77
N ASP A 305 30.21 15.20 -9.64
CA ASP A 305 31.31 15.88 -10.33
C ASP A 305 31.27 15.73 -11.86
N LEU A 306 30.46 14.80 -12.38
CA LEU A 306 30.24 14.58 -13.81
C LEU A 306 29.03 15.37 -14.35
N GLY A 307 28.27 16.03 -13.47
CA GLY A 307 27.08 16.81 -13.82
C GLY A 307 25.78 15.98 -13.86
N ASN A 308 25.77 14.76 -13.33
CA ASN A 308 24.57 13.94 -13.22
C ASN A 308 23.77 14.34 -11.98
N LEU A 309 22.47 14.59 -12.14
CA LEU A 309 21.54 14.86 -11.05
C LEU A 309 20.96 13.54 -10.53
N TYR A 310 21.05 13.32 -9.22
CA TYR A 310 20.46 12.18 -8.54
C TYR A 310 19.54 12.65 -7.41
N GLY A 311 18.39 11.99 -7.27
CA GLY A 311 17.61 11.99 -6.05
C GLY A 311 17.98 10.78 -5.19
N TYR A 312 18.00 10.95 -3.88
CA TYR A 312 18.24 9.85 -2.94
C TYR A 312 17.27 9.87 -1.76
N ASP A 313 16.94 8.68 -1.24
CA ASP A 313 15.99 8.47 -0.13
C ASP A 313 16.40 7.25 0.70
N TYR A 314 17.09 7.46 1.81
CA TYR A 314 17.59 6.40 2.69
C TYR A 314 16.79 6.35 3.99
N ARG A 315 15.94 5.32 4.08
CA ARG A 315 15.09 5.01 5.23
C ARG A 315 15.47 3.66 5.79
N VAL A 316 16.18 3.64 6.92
CA VAL A 316 16.55 2.38 7.59
C VAL A 316 15.83 2.30 8.92
N PRO A 317 14.98 1.27 9.13
CA PRO A 317 14.27 1.07 10.38
C PRO A 317 15.20 0.61 11.51
N GLN A 318 14.77 0.87 12.74
CA GLN A 318 15.38 0.35 13.96
C GLN A 318 14.26 0.01 14.95
N LEU A 319 14.24 -1.21 15.47
CA LEU A 319 13.28 -1.62 16.49
C LEU A 319 13.51 -0.85 17.80
N LEU A 320 12.43 -0.30 18.36
CA LEU A 320 12.35 0.36 19.66
C LEU A 320 12.18 -0.67 20.79
N SER A 321 13.17 -1.55 20.93
CA SER A 321 13.17 -2.58 21.97
C SER A 321 14.59 -2.83 22.47
N GLU A 322 14.78 -2.73 23.79
CA GLU A 322 16.05 -3.04 24.46
C GLU A 322 16.28 -4.56 24.63
N LYS A 323 15.36 -5.39 24.12
CA LYS A 323 15.50 -6.85 24.21
C LYS A 323 16.64 -7.34 23.29
N PRO A 324 17.41 -8.37 23.69
CA PRO A 324 18.55 -8.86 22.92
C PRO A 324 18.22 -9.22 21.46
N GLY A 325 17.13 -9.93 21.19
CA GLY A 325 16.75 -10.34 19.83
C GLY A 325 16.43 -9.14 18.93
N ALA A 326 15.74 -8.14 19.46
CA ALA A 326 15.54 -6.87 18.76
C ALA A 326 16.85 -6.10 18.49
N GLN A 327 17.80 -6.12 19.45
CA GLN A 327 19.11 -5.48 19.28
C GLN A 327 19.98 -6.22 18.25
N GLU A 328 19.90 -7.55 18.18
CA GLU A 328 20.56 -8.35 17.14
C GLU A 328 19.99 -8.03 15.75
N LEU A 329 18.67 -7.93 15.61
CA LEU A 329 18.03 -7.50 14.36
C LEU A 329 18.45 -6.06 13.98
N ASN A 330 18.51 -5.13 14.94
CA ASN A 330 18.99 -3.78 14.70
C ASN A 330 20.45 -3.75 14.22
N ALA A 331 21.31 -4.58 14.80
CA ALA A 331 22.70 -4.70 14.37
C ALA A 331 22.78 -5.24 12.92
N GLU A 332 21.97 -6.24 12.58
CA GLU A 332 21.89 -6.77 11.22
C GLU A 332 21.38 -5.72 10.21
N LEU A 333 20.35 -4.96 10.57
CA LEU A 333 19.83 -3.85 9.75
C LEU A 333 20.90 -2.77 9.52
N GLN A 334 21.66 -2.40 10.56
CA GLN A 334 22.78 -1.47 10.45
C GLN A 334 23.89 -2.05 9.57
N ASP A 335 24.26 -3.31 9.74
CA ASP A 335 25.35 -3.93 9.01
C ASP A 335 25.04 -4.04 7.52
N ILE A 336 23.79 -4.35 7.16
CA ILE A 336 23.38 -4.50 5.76
C ILE A 336 22.99 -3.15 5.16
N PHE A 337 21.91 -2.55 5.64
CA PHE A 337 21.29 -1.38 5.02
C PHE A 337 21.88 -0.07 5.52
N GLY A 338 22.24 -0.01 6.80
CA GLY A 338 22.94 1.15 7.34
C GLY A 338 24.31 1.35 6.69
N SER A 339 25.05 0.28 6.40
CA SER A 339 26.34 0.36 5.68
C SER A 339 26.16 0.89 4.26
N ILE A 340 25.14 0.43 3.53
CA ILE A 340 24.82 0.96 2.18
C ILE A 340 24.52 2.46 2.28
N ALA A 341 23.64 2.88 3.20
CA ALA A 341 23.33 4.29 3.39
C ALA A 341 24.58 5.13 3.72
N GLN A 342 25.46 4.63 4.59
CA GLN A 342 26.72 5.31 4.93
C GLN A 342 27.66 5.48 3.73
N GLU A 343 27.85 4.42 2.94
CA GLU A 343 28.72 4.44 1.77
C GLU A 343 28.21 5.40 0.69
N GLU A 344 26.89 5.41 0.44
CA GLU A 344 26.30 6.30 -0.55
C GLU A 344 26.29 7.76 -0.06
N LEU A 345 25.98 8.02 1.22
CA LEU A 345 26.09 9.36 1.81
C LEU A 345 27.52 9.89 1.79
N ALA A 346 28.52 9.02 1.98
CA ALA A 346 29.92 9.39 1.79
C ALA A 346 30.22 9.76 0.33
N SER A 347 29.73 8.98 -0.62
CA SER A 347 29.86 9.25 -2.06
C SER A 347 29.23 10.60 -2.45
N ILE A 348 28.04 10.90 -1.91
CA ILE A 348 27.38 12.21 -2.06
C ILE A 348 28.26 13.33 -1.52
N GLY A 349 28.82 13.16 -0.32
CA GLY A 349 29.72 14.15 0.30
C GLY A 349 31.01 14.40 -0.48
N GLU A 350 31.46 13.42 -1.25
CA GLU A 350 32.65 13.50 -2.12
C GLU A 350 32.33 13.99 -3.55
N GLY A 351 31.06 14.20 -3.89
CA GLY A 351 30.63 14.52 -5.26
C GLY A 351 30.74 13.35 -6.24
N ALA A 352 30.85 12.11 -5.74
CA ALA A 352 30.88 10.91 -6.56
C ALA A 352 29.46 10.45 -6.95
N SER A 353 29.34 9.70 -8.04
CA SER A 353 28.07 9.07 -8.43
C SER A 353 27.69 7.97 -7.43
N ILE A 354 26.45 7.98 -6.95
CA ILE A 354 25.88 6.92 -6.12
C ILE A 354 25.47 5.70 -6.95
N HIS A 355 25.34 4.55 -6.30
CA HIS A 355 24.87 3.31 -6.91
C HIS A 355 23.46 2.92 -6.42
N CYS A 356 23.16 3.13 -5.15
CA CYS A 356 21.85 2.98 -4.55
C CYS A 356 21.16 4.33 -4.38
N GLU A 357 20.02 4.52 -5.04
CA GLU A 357 19.22 5.75 -4.94
C GLU A 357 18.23 5.70 -3.78
N SER A 358 17.77 4.52 -3.35
CA SER A 358 16.90 4.48 -2.19
C SER A 358 16.98 3.20 -1.39
N ILE A 359 16.79 3.34 -0.09
CA ILE A 359 16.49 2.26 0.83
C ILE A 359 15.14 2.59 1.44
N ARG A 360 14.18 1.69 1.30
CA ARG A 360 12.82 1.84 1.80
C ARG A 360 12.43 0.64 2.61
N TRP A 361 11.40 0.80 3.42
CA TRP A 361 10.89 -0.29 4.22
C TRP A 361 9.38 -0.16 4.46
N PHE A 362 8.78 -1.26 4.86
CA PHE A 362 7.46 -1.35 5.46
C PHE A 362 7.45 -2.52 6.44
N ALA A 363 6.44 -2.58 7.29
CA ALA A 363 6.26 -3.70 8.19
C ALA A 363 4.81 -4.17 8.17
N THR A 364 4.61 -5.45 8.45
CA THR A 364 3.30 -6.09 8.58
C THR A 364 3.28 -6.92 9.87
N HIS A 365 2.09 -7.21 10.38
CA HIS A 365 1.87 -8.00 11.58
C HIS A 365 0.85 -9.08 11.30
N TYR A 366 1.20 -10.32 11.63
CA TYR A 366 0.28 -11.44 11.52
C TYR A 366 0.55 -12.49 12.58
N ASP A 367 -0.49 -12.93 13.28
CA ASP A 367 -0.43 -14.00 14.30
C ASP A 367 0.70 -13.81 15.35
N GLY A 368 0.85 -12.56 15.81
CA GLY A 368 1.86 -12.18 16.81
C GLY A 368 3.30 -12.09 16.28
N LEU A 369 3.50 -12.25 14.97
CA LEU A 369 4.77 -12.02 14.29
C LEU A 369 4.79 -10.62 13.70
N LEU A 370 5.96 -9.98 13.79
CA LEU A 370 6.30 -8.74 13.12
C LEU A 370 7.19 -9.07 11.93
N PHE A 371 6.75 -8.69 10.74
CA PHE A 371 7.52 -8.79 9.52
C PHE A 371 8.03 -7.42 9.14
N LEU A 372 9.32 -7.33 8.84
CA LEU A 372 9.96 -6.12 8.37
C LEU A 372 10.52 -6.38 6.97
N VAL A 373 10.04 -5.63 5.99
CA VAL A 373 10.42 -5.78 4.59
C VAL A 373 11.15 -4.53 4.14
N LEU A 374 12.36 -4.70 3.62
CA LEU A 374 13.19 -3.62 3.10
C LEU A 374 13.39 -3.80 1.61
N SER A 375 13.45 -2.70 0.88
CA SER A 375 13.93 -2.68 -0.50
C SER A 375 15.09 -1.71 -0.66
N ALA A 376 16.07 -2.08 -1.48
CA ALA A 376 17.15 -1.22 -1.91
C ALA A 376 17.09 -1.09 -3.43
N ARG A 377 16.97 0.14 -3.92
CA ARG A 377 16.85 0.44 -5.34
C ARG A 377 18.11 1.13 -5.84
N SER A 378 18.61 0.64 -6.97
CA SER A 378 19.76 1.22 -7.67
C SER A 378 19.35 2.31 -8.64
N VAL A 379 20.30 3.20 -8.97
CA VAL A 379 20.16 4.22 -10.03
C VAL A 379 19.91 3.63 -11.43
N TYR A 380 20.08 2.30 -11.58
CA TYR A 380 19.81 1.58 -12.82
C TYR A 380 18.42 0.94 -12.86
N GLY A 381 17.59 1.19 -11.85
CA GLY A 381 16.22 0.66 -11.76
C GLY A 381 16.11 -0.77 -11.24
N TYR A 382 17.21 -1.39 -10.80
CA TYR A 382 17.15 -2.66 -10.07
C TYR A 382 16.70 -2.44 -8.64
N GLU A 383 15.78 -3.26 -8.17
CA GLU A 383 15.34 -3.30 -6.79
C GLU A 383 15.66 -4.68 -6.21
N SER A 384 16.19 -4.70 -4.99
CA SER A 384 16.40 -5.92 -4.22
C SER A 384 15.66 -5.86 -2.90
N TYR A 385 15.17 -7.00 -2.42
CA TYR A 385 14.37 -7.09 -1.21
C TYR A 385 15.07 -7.88 -0.09
N ALA A 386 14.75 -7.54 1.15
CA ALA A 386 15.00 -8.37 2.33
C ALA A 386 13.73 -8.42 3.18
N ALA A 387 13.51 -9.54 3.85
CA ALA A 387 12.36 -9.73 4.72
C ALA A 387 12.83 -10.39 6.01
N PHE A 388 12.27 -9.92 7.11
CA PHE A 388 12.73 -10.22 8.45
C PHE A 388 11.53 -10.55 9.33
N CYS A 389 11.47 -11.78 9.85
CA CYS A 389 10.42 -12.21 10.77
C CYS A 389 10.93 -12.20 12.21
N TYR A 390 10.22 -11.49 13.09
CA TYR A 390 10.55 -11.35 14.50
C TYR A 390 9.30 -11.55 15.35
N GLU A 391 9.39 -12.33 16.43
CA GLU A 391 8.30 -12.57 17.36
C GLU A 391 8.54 -11.74 18.64
N PRO A 392 7.83 -10.61 18.85
CA PRO A 392 8.10 -9.74 19.98
C PRO A 392 7.83 -10.36 21.34
N ALA A 393 6.90 -11.33 21.42
CA ALA A 393 6.52 -12.01 22.64
C ALA A 393 7.67 -12.85 23.22
N THR A 394 8.39 -13.55 22.35
CA THR A 394 9.48 -14.47 22.68
C THR A 394 10.87 -13.87 22.48
N ASP A 395 10.96 -12.70 21.82
CA ASP A 395 12.21 -12.03 21.45
C ASP A 395 13.08 -12.89 20.52
N THR A 396 12.45 -13.57 19.55
CA THR A 396 13.15 -14.47 18.63
C THR A 396 12.93 -14.12 17.17
N ARG A 397 13.99 -14.30 16.36
CA ARG A 397 13.94 -14.25 14.90
C ARG A 397 13.52 -15.63 14.38
N LEU A 398 12.57 -15.64 13.46
CA LEU A 398 12.21 -16.86 12.72
C LEU A 398 12.93 -16.86 11.38
N ASN A 399 13.53 -17.98 11.03
CA ASN A 399 13.98 -18.21 9.66
C ASN A 399 12.81 -18.66 8.76
N ASN A 400 13.07 -18.77 7.46
CA ASN A 400 12.02 -19.11 6.49
C ASN A 400 11.39 -20.48 6.77
N SER A 401 12.17 -21.51 7.08
CA SER A 401 11.62 -22.84 7.41
C SER A 401 10.71 -22.81 8.64
N GLU A 402 11.08 -22.05 9.66
CA GLU A 402 10.27 -21.86 10.88
C GLU A 402 8.98 -21.09 10.57
N LEU A 403 9.06 -20.02 9.77
CA LEU A 403 7.90 -19.25 9.32
C LEU A 403 6.94 -20.12 8.50
N ILE A 404 7.43 -20.86 7.51
CA ILE A 404 6.61 -21.74 6.67
C ILE A 404 5.90 -22.80 7.52
N ALA A 405 6.62 -23.43 8.46
CA ALA A 405 6.02 -24.37 9.41
C ALA A 405 4.97 -23.70 10.32
N ARG A 406 5.20 -22.45 10.76
CA ARG A 406 4.25 -21.67 11.56
C ARG A 406 2.96 -21.36 10.79
N MET A 407 3.06 -21.19 9.46
CA MET A 407 1.92 -21.05 8.55
C MET A 407 1.22 -22.38 8.23
N GLY A 408 1.66 -23.50 8.82
CA GLY A 408 1.03 -24.81 8.63
C GLY A 408 1.39 -25.47 7.29
N LEU A 409 2.41 -24.98 6.59
CA LEU A 409 2.87 -25.51 5.31
C LEU A 409 4.13 -26.37 5.51
N SER A 410 4.27 -27.41 4.69
CA SER A 410 5.55 -28.08 4.48
C SER A 410 6.43 -27.31 3.49
N GLU A 411 7.74 -27.55 3.54
CA GLU A 411 8.69 -26.99 2.57
C GLU A 411 8.32 -27.35 1.12
N SER A 412 7.83 -28.58 0.89
CA SER A 412 7.40 -29.01 -0.45
C SER A 412 6.19 -28.22 -0.94
N GLU A 413 5.18 -28.03 -0.10
CA GLU A 413 3.98 -27.25 -0.43
C GLU A 413 4.33 -25.80 -0.71
N TYR A 414 5.21 -25.20 0.10
CA TYR A 414 5.72 -23.85 -0.14
C TYR A 414 6.44 -23.73 -1.48
N LEU A 415 7.39 -24.61 -1.77
CA LEU A 415 8.17 -24.54 -3.01
C LEU A 415 7.31 -24.83 -4.25
N GLU A 416 6.27 -25.66 -4.12
CA GLU A 416 5.30 -25.91 -5.20
C GLU A 416 4.45 -24.65 -5.47
N ALA A 417 3.88 -24.05 -4.42
CA ALA A 417 3.13 -22.80 -4.53
C ALA A 417 4.00 -21.65 -5.07
N PHE A 418 5.25 -21.57 -4.64
CA PHE A 418 6.21 -20.59 -5.13
C PHE A 418 6.51 -20.78 -6.62
N ARG A 419 6.78 -22.01 -7.09
CA ARG A 419 6.98 -22.25 -8.52
C ARG A 419 5.75 -21.86 -9.35
N ALA A 420 4.56 -22.21 -8.88
CA ALA A 420 3.31 -21.86 -9.56
C ALA A 420 3.10 -20.34 -9.65
N ALA A 421 3.32 -19.61 -8.54
CA ALA A 421 3.19 -18.15 -8.51
C ALA A 421 4.27 -17.46 -9.37
N ALA A 422 5.50 -17.98 -9.40
CA ALA A 422 6.59 -17.46 -10.22
C ALA A 422 6.30 -17.65 -11.72
N GLU A 423 5.79 -18.84 -12.11
CA GLU A 423 5.31 -19.10 -13.47
C GLU A 423 4.20 -18.13 -13.85
N ALA A 424 3.17 -18.00 -13.00
CA ALA A 424 2.06 -17.08 -13.24
C ALA A 424 2.53 -15.63 -13.40
N SER A 425 3.46 -15.16 -12.56
CA SER A 425 4.05 -13.82 -12.63
C SER A 425 4.84 -13.61 -13.93
N PHE A 426 5.62 -14.60 -14.35
CA PHE A 426 6.34 -14.55 -15.62
C PHE A 426 5.37 -14.48 -16.81
N ARG A 427 4.38 -15.38 -16.84
CA ARG A 427 3.37 -15.43 -17.89
C ARG A 427 2.51 -14.17 -17.92
N ASN A 428 2.15 -13.60 -16.78
CA ASN A 428 1.43 -12.32 -16.74
C ASN A 428 2.25 -11.18 -17.35
N SER A 429 3.58 -11.21 -17.15
CA SER A 429 4.47 -10.17 -17.68
C SER A 429 4.67 -10.24 -19.20
N PHE A 430 4.53 -11.42 -19.80
CA PHE A 430 4.89 -11.67 -21.20
C PHE A 430 3.80 -12.39 -22.02
N GLY A 431 2.64 -12.70 -21.43
CA GLY A 431 1.61 -13.55 -22.01
C GLY A 431 0.86 -12.92 -23.18
N GLY A 432 0.87 -11.59 -23.28
CA GLY A 432 0.36 -10.85 -24.44
C GLY A 432 1.30 -10.86 -25.65
N MET A 433 2.47 -11.50 -25.58
CA MET A 433 3.41 -11.57 -26.70
C MET A 433 2.93 -12.51 -27.80
N SER A 434 3.26 -12.15 -29.04
CA SER A 434 3.09 -13.08 -30.16
C SER A 434 4.01 -14.29 -30.00
N GLN A 435 3.65 -15.42 -30.61
CA GLN A 435 4.51 -16.61 -30.60
C GLN A 435 5.90 -16.32 -31.21
N GLU A 436 5.97 -15.45 -32.21
CA GLU A 436 7.23 -15.05 -32.85
C GLU A 436 8.11 -14.25 -31.89
N ASP A 437 7.53 -13.31 -31.13
CA ASP A 437 8.24 -12.55 -30.10
C ASP A 437 8.68 -13.45 -28.93
N TRP A 438 7.79 -14.37 -28.50
CA TRP A 438 8.08 -15.33 -27.44
C TRP A 438 9.33 -16.18 -27.76
N GLU A 439 9.44 -16.65 -29.00
CA GLU A 439 10.59 -17.39 -29.50
C GLU A 439 11.82 -16.49 -29.67
N MET A 440 11.65 -15.29 -30.24
CA MET A 440 12.75 -14.35 -30.49
C MET A 440 13.44 -13.90 -29.20
N TYR A 441 12.68 -13.66 -28.13
CA TYR A 441 13.21 -13.23 -26.85
C TYR A 441 13.62 -14.39 -25.92
N GLY A 442 13.49 -15.64 -26.36
CA GLY A 442 13.87 -16.80 -25.56
C GLY A 442 13.02 -16.97 -24.29
N CYS A 443 11.74 -16.58 -24.33
CA CYS A 443 10.86 -16.59 -23.16
C CYS A 443 10.69 -17.99 -22.55
N GLU A 444 10.80 -19.05 -23.36
CA GLU A 444 10.77 -20.43 -22.87
C GLU A 444 11.97 -20.76 -21.95
N GLU A 445 13.17 -20.33 -22.32
CA GLU A 445 14.37 -20.55 -21.49
C GLU A 445 14.30 -19.72 -20.20
N LEU A 446 13.82 -18.47 -20.30
CA LEU A 446 13.62 -17.60 -19.14
C LEU A 446 12.55 -18.14 -18.19
N LEU A 447 11.46 -18.72 -18.72
CA LEU A 447 10.43 -19.36 -17.92
C LEU A 447 10.99 -20.61 -17.21
N GLN A 448 11.70 -21.48 -17.94
CA GLN A 448 12.34 -22.66 -17.35
C GLN A 448 13.30 -22.30 -16.23
N TRP A 449 14.07 -21.22 -16.40
CA TRP A 449 14.91 -20.70 -15.33
C TRP A 449 14.09 -20.13 -14.16
N THR A 450 13.03 -19.36 -14.43
CA THR A 450 12.17 -18.72 -13.41
C THR A 450 11.53 -19.74 -12.46
N VAL A 451 11.20 -20.94 -12.95
CA VAL A 451 10.59 -22.02 -12.14
C VAL A 451 11.60 -23.06 -11.64
N SER A 452 12.89 -22.87 -11.95
CA SER A 452 13.95 -23.80 -11.56
C SER A 452 14.27 -23.72 -10.08
N ASP A 453 14.97 -24.73 -9.56
CA ASP A 453 15.48 -24.74 -8.17
C ASP A 453 16.56 -23.66 -7.92
N GLU A 454 17.11 -23.04 -8.97
CA GLU A 454 18.02 -21.90 -8.85
C GLU A 454 17.26 -20.60 -8.52
N ALA A 455 16.10 -20.39 -9.14
CA ALA A 455 15.26 -19.22 -8.89
C ALA A 455 14.35 -19.44 -7.67
N VAL A 456 13.81 -20.64 -7.50
CA VAL A 456 12.83 -21.01 -6.48
C VAL A 456 13.48 -21.90 -5.42
N HIS A 457 13.83 -21.28 -4.29
CA HIS A 457 14.40 -21.96 -3.12
C HIS A 457 14.01 -21.24 -1.82
N MET A 458 14.34 -21.88 -0.69
CA MET A 458 13.91 -21.43 0.64
C MET A 458 14.53 -20.12 1.10
N ASP A 459 15.65 -19.67 0.52
CA ASP A 459 16.37 -18.49 1.04
C ASP A 459 15.88 -17.16 0.44
N ARG A 460 14.77 -17.19 -0.32
CA ARG A 460 14.14 -15.96 -0.82
C ARG A 460 13.52 -15.16 0.33
N PRO A 461 13.59 -13.81 0.30
CA PRO A 461 12.85 -12.99 1.25
C PRO A 461 11.36 -13.36 1.21
N VAL A 462 10.81 -13.75 2.35
CA VAL A 462 9.41 -14.14 2.51
C VAL A 462 8.83 -13.47 3.74
N TYR A 463 7.59 -13.02 3.62
CA TYR A 463 6.82 -12.44 4.72
C TYR A 463 5.35 -12.80 4.59
N VAL A 464 4.60 -12.51 5.64
CA VAL A 464 3.14 -12.64 5.64
C VAL A 464 2.55 -11.25 5.76
N ASP A 465 1.63 -10.91 4.87
CA ASP A 465 0.92 -9.62 4.96
C ASP A 465 -0.07 -9.61 6.13
N ASP A 466 -0.67 -8.46 6.41
CA ASP A 466 -1.61 -8.29 7.53
C ASP A 466 -2.90 -9.15 7.38
N PHE A 467 -3.12 -9.74 6.19
CA PHE A 467 -4.26 -10.59 5.88
C PHE A 467 -3.94 -12.09 5.93
N GLY A 468 -2.69 -12.45 6.27
CA GLY A 468 -2.26 -13.83 6.35
C GLY A 468 -1.80 -14.43 5.03
N ASN A 469 -1.65 -13.63 3.97
CA ASN A 469 -1.14 -14.12 2.69
C ASN A 469 0.38 -14.19 2.72
N LEU A 470 0.91 -15.31 2.21
CA LEU A 470 2.35 -15.53 2.11
C LEU A 470 2.90 -14.89 0.84
N VAL A 471 3.88 -13.99 1.00
CA VAL A 471 4.47 -13.18 -0.08
C VAL A 471 5.96 -13.43 -0.16
N VAL A 472 6.47 -13.60 -1.39
CA VAL A 472 7.89 -13.88 -1.66
C VAL A 472 8.47 -12.83 -2.60
N ALA A 473 9.68 -12.35 -2.33
CA ALA A 473 10.49 -11.61 -3.30
C ALA A 473 11.14 -12.60 -4.28
N ALA A 474 10.46 -12.81 -5.40
CA ALA A 474 10.81 -13.78 -6.43
C ALA A 474 11.67 -13.16 -7.52
N GLN A 475 12.65 -13.91 -8.02
CA GLN A 475 13.38 -13.53 -9.23
C GLN A 475 12.64 -14.04 -10.46
N ILE A 476 12.13 -13.10 -11.25
CA ILE A 476 11.39 -13.39 -12.49
C ILE A 476 12.30 -13.08 -13.68
N GLY A 477 12.48 -14.07 -14.56
CA GLY A 477 13.32 -13.94 -15.75
C GLY A 477 12.94 -12.73 -16.59
N SER A 478 13.93 -12.06 -17.17
CA SER A 478 13.75 -10.78 -17.86
C SER A 478 14.32 -10.78 -19.26
N ILE A 479 13.50 -10.36 -20.22
CA ILE A 479 13.90 -10.11 -21.62
C ILE A 479 14.76 -8.84 -21.77
N ALA A 480 14.78 -7.95 -20.76
CA ALA A 480 15.41 -6.63 -20.81
C ALA A 480 16.93 -6.65 -20.52
N GLY A 481 17.59 -7.81 -20.67
CA GLY A 481 19.04 -7.96 -20.49
C GLY A 481 19.54 -7.98 -19.03
N ALA A 482 18.64 -7.83 -18.05
CA ALA A 482 18.91 -7.88 -16.61
C ALA A 482 19.09 -9.31 -16.04
N SER A 483 18.93 -10.33 -16.87
CA SER A 483 18.71 -11.74 -16.48
C SER A 483 17.40 -11.95 -15.71
N TYR A 484 17.12 -11.17 -14.66
CA TYR A 484 15.88 -11.20 -13.89
C TYR A 484 15.54 -9.84 -13.26
N TYR A 485 14.31 -9.70 -12.79
CA TYR A 485 13.90 -8.65 -11.86
C TYR A 485 13.29 -9.28 -10.61
N GLU A 486 13.57 -8.72 -9.43
CA GLU A 486 12.88 -9.13 -8.22
C GLU A 486 11.47 -8.56 -8.19
N ARG A 487 10.51 -9.39 -7.78
CA ARG A 487 9.11 -9.03 -7.65
C ARG A 487 8.50 -9.67 -6.42
N LEU A 488 7.74 -8.90 -5.66
CA LEU A 488 6.86 -9.44 -4.64
C LEU A 488 5.70 -10.19 -5.32
N ILE A 489 5.57 -11.49 -5.02
CA ILE A 489 4.50 -12.35 -5.54
C ILE A 489 3.79 -13.06 -4.39
N TYR A 490 2.47 -13.22 -4.53
CA TYR A 490 1.61 -13.88 -3.55
C TYR A 490 1.48 -15.36 -3.89
N LEU A 491 1.67 -16.24 -2.90
CA LEU A 491 1.70 -17.68 -3.14
C LEU A 491 0.32 -18.33 -3.10
N LEU A 492 -0.62 -17.79 -2.32
CA LEU A 492 -1.91 -18.40 -2.05
C LEU A 492 -2.98 -17.32 -1.89
N GLY A 493 -3.92 -17.27 -2.84
CA GLY A 493 -5.31 -16.86 -2.59
C GLY A 493 -6.13 -18.14 -2.56
N GLU A 494 -6.79 -18.42 -1.43
CA GLU A 494 -7.60 -19.62 -1.10
C GLU A 494 -7.51 -20.85 -2.03
N SER A 495 -6.56 -21.75 -1.75
CA SER A 495 -6.69 -23.18 -2.11
C SER A 495 -5.79 -24.08 -1.26
N VAL A 496 -5.96 -24.04 0.06
CA VAL A 496 -5.55 -25.11 0.98
C VAL A 496 -6.70 -25.36 1.95
N GLY A 497 -7.62 -26.25 1.55
CA GLY A 497 -8.79 -26.66 2.35
C GLY A 497 -9.92 -27.23 1.50
#